data_AF-A0A416C4V3-F1
#
_entry.id   AF-A0A416C4V3-F1
#
_cell.length_a   1.000
_cell.length_b   1.000
_cell.length_c   1.000
_cell.angle_alpha   90.00
_cell.angle_beta   90.00
_cell.angle_gamma   90.00
#
_symmetry.space_group_name_H-M   'P 1'
#
loop_
_entity.id
_entity.type
_entity.pdbx_description
1 polymer ?
#
loop_
_entity_poly.entity_id
_entity_poly.type
_entity_poly.pdbx_seq_one_letter_code
_entity_poly.pdbx_strand_id
1 'polypeptide(L)'
;MNEVAKKMRDVLPQLIEELNATPNNDFYNELVSEGVEFEPLKEYNGDIIQIDRLIEFLPTEYWSWDGTKKIYLDDISAAIQKALPEISSPYGDTWKYPVTEHKSREWHIGRIIYFINHPDEIKDIEIDNECNGGYILPRPIIVDGWHRYAAARWLYSQGKLIKIHCKYGGRIDILEYLQGKTNSFNYESV
;
A
#
# COMPACT_ATOMS: atom_id res chain seq x y z
N MET A 1 22.88 -30.44 -3.60
CA MET A 1 23.00 -29.12 -2.93
C MET A 1 24.46 -28.74 -2.92
N ASN A 2 24.83 -27.57 -3.44
CA ASN A 2 26.24 -27.15 -3.38
C ASN A 2 26.63 -26.90 -1.90
N GLU A 3 27.90 -27.15 -1.58
CA GLU A 3 28.42 -27.12 -0.21
C GLU A 3 28.33 -25.73 0.43
N VAL A 4 28.38 -24.67 -0.37
CA VAL A 4 28.18 -23.26 0.02
C VAL A 4 26.72 -23.01 0.40
N ALA A 5 25.76 -23.55 -0.33
CA ALA A 5 24.32 -23.41 -0.08
C ALA A 5 23.82 -24.27 1.10
N LYS A 6 24.62 -25.24 1.54
CA LYS A 6 24.42 -25.97 2.80
C LYS A 6 25.00 -25.17 3.96
N LYS A 7 26.26 -24.71 3.84
CA LYS A 7 26.90 -23.82 4.83
C LYS A 7 26.09 -22.55 5.11
N MET A 8 25.60 -21.85 4.08
CA MET A 8 24.76 -20.66 4.28
C MET A 8 23.46 -20.99 5.00
N ARG A 9 22.86 -22.15 4.75
CA ARG A 9 21.62 -22.59 5.42
C ARG A 9 21.82 -22.86 6.90
N ASP A 10 23.00 -23.39 7.25
CA ASP A 10 23.35 -23.75 8.62
C ASP A 10 23.74 -22.51 9.45
N VAL A 11 24.26 -21.46 8.82
CA VAL A 11 24.72 -20.22 9.49
C VAL A 11 23.66 -19.11 9.53
N LEU A 12 22.72 -19.10 8.58
CA LEU A 12 21.68 -18.06 8.47
C LEU A 12 20.86 -17.82 9.75
N PRO A 13 20.40 -18.86 10.48
CA PRO A 13 19.56 -18.66 11.66
C PRO A 13 20.29 -17.92 12.78
N GLN A 14 21.57 -18.23 12.98
CA GLN A 14 22.42 -17.59 13.98
C GLN A 14 22.72 -16.13 13.61
N LEU A 15 23.02 -15.88 12.35
CA LEU A 15 23.24 -14.52 11.83
C LEU A 15 22.00 -13.64 12.00
N ILE A 16 20.81 -14.20 11.76
CA ILE A 16 19.53 -13.48 11.95
C ILE A 16 19.27 -13.19 13.44
N GLU A 17 19.60 -14.11 14.34
CA GLU A 17 19.47 -13.92 15.78
C GLU A 17 20.42 -12.82 16.29
N GLU A 18 21.67 -12.81 15.82
CA GLU A 18 22.69 -11.80 16.16
C GLU A 18 22.34 -10.40 15.63
N LEU A 19 21.82 -10.31 14.41
CA LEU A 19 21.33 -9.05 13.81
C LEU A 19 20.12 -8.48 14.56
N ASN A 20 19.27 -9.34 15.14
CA ASN A 20 18.11 -8.90 15.93
C ASN A 20 18.48 -8.54 17.38
N ALA A 21 19.64 -9.00 17.87
CA ALA A 21 20.08 -8.84 19.25
C ALA A 21 21.01 -7.63 19.48
N THR A 22 21.56 -7.03 18.42
CA THR A 22 22.46 -5.87 18.52
C THR A 22 21.76 -4.58 18.09
N PRO A 23 21.92 -3.46 18.82
CA PRO A 23 21.59 -2.16 18.26
C PRO A 23 22.50 -1.97 17.04
N ASN A 24 21.89 -1.70 15.87
CA ASN A 24 22.46 -1.61 14.50
C ASN A 24 23.87 -1.00 14.32
N ASN A 25 24.49 -0.38 15.33
CA ASN A 25 25.78 0.30 15.23
C ASN A 25 27.00 -0.62 15.38
N ASP A 26 27.01 -1.63 16.27
CA ASP A 26 28.26 -2.33 16.60
C ASP A 26 28.70 -3.34 15.53
N PHE A 27 27.76 -4.12 15.00
CA PHE A 27 28.00 -5.06 13.88
C PHE A 27 28.39 -4.34 12.58
N TYR A 28 27.79 -3.17 12.33
CA TYR A 28 28.10 -2.32 11.18
C TYR A 28 29.55 -1.82 11.23
N ASN A 29 30.02 -1.41 12.42
CA ASN A 29 31.39 -0.93 12.60
C ASN A 29 32.44 -2.03 12.41
N GLU A 30 32.12 -3.29 12.78
CA GLU A 30 33.00 -4.45 12.57
C GLU A 30 33.16 -4.75 11.07
N LEU A 31 32.07 -4.77 10.30
CA LEU A 31 32.10 -4.99 8.84
C LEU A 31 32.86 -3.91 8.07
N VAL A 32 32.73 -2.64 8.47
CA VAL A 32 33.48 -1.52 7.89
C VAL A 32 34.97 -1.63 8.20
N SER A 33 35.33 -2.13 9.40
CA SER A 33 36.73 -2.35 9.80
C SER A 33 37.42 -3.49 9.02
N GLU A 34 36.64 -4.44 8.48
CA GLU A 34 37.10 -5.51 7.60
C GLU A 34 37.14 -5.10 6.11
N GLY A 35 36.85 -3.83 5.79
CA GLY A 35 36.94 -3.28 4.43
C GLY A 35 35.75 -3.62 3.53
N VAL A 36 34.64 -4.08 4.10
CA VAL A 36 33.39 -4.31 3.38
C VAL A 36 32.63 -2.98 3.30
N GLU A 37 32.56 -2.37 2.12
CA GLU A 37 31.64 -1.24 1.86
C GLU A 37 30.20 -1.76 1.93
N PHE A 38 29.59 -1.62 3.11
CA PHE A 38 28.17 -1.85 3.29
C PHE A 38 27.42 -0.52 3.10
N GLU A 39 26.84 -0.33 1.91
CA GLU A 39 25.80 0.68 1.75
C GLU A 39 24.53 0.16 2.43
N PRO A 40 24.02 0.85 3.48
CA PRO A 40 22.72 0.51 4.02
C PRO A 40 21.71 0.55 2.87
N LEU A 41 20.89 -0.50 2.76
CA LEU A 41 19.74 -0.45 1.85
C LEU A 41 18.99 0.84 2.15
N LYS A 42 18.88 1.73 1.16
CA LYS A 42 18.03 2.92 1.27
C LYS A 42 16.67 2.46 1.76
N GLU A 43 16.20 3.06 2.85
CA GLU A 43 14.89 2.76 3.41
C GLU A 43 13.85 2.90 2.29
N TYR A 44 13.10 1.82 2.04
CA TYR A 44 12.09 1.81 0.99
C TYR A 44 11.03 2.85 1.32
N ASN A 45 11.03 3.93 0.54
CA ASN A 45 10.20 5.09 0.78
C ASN A 45 8.90 5.03 -0.03
N GLY A 46 8.50 3.86 -0.55
CA GLY A 46 7.28 3.63 -1.33
C GLY A 46 7.41 3.89 -2.84
N ASP A 47 6.34 3.57 -3.56
CA ASP A 47 6.18 3.73 -5.00
C ASP A 47 5.22 4.87 -5.34
N ILE A 48 5.35 5.42 -6.54
CA ILE A 48 4.42 6.43 -7.09
C ILE A 48 3.75 5.85 -8.33
N ILE A 49 2.44 5.65 -8.26
CA ILE A 49 1.65 5.07 -9.35
C ILE A 49 0.63 6.07 -9.89
N GLN A 50 0.18 5.85 -11.14
CA GLN A 50 -0.83 6.65 -11.80
C GLN A 50 -2.23 6.13 -11.48
N ILE A 51 -3.13 7.04 -11.11
CA ILE A 51 -4.48 6.67 -10.65
C ILE A 51 -5.32 6.13 -11.81
N ASP A 52 -5.20 6.70 -13.01
CA ASP A 52 -5.90 6.26 -14.22
C ASP A 52 -5.65 4.78 -14.52
N ARG A 53 -4.40 4.34 -14.41
CA ARG A 53 -4.00 2.93 -14.61
C ARG A 53 -4.49 2.01 -13.50
N LEU A 54 -4.44 2.48 -12.25
CA LEU A 54 -4.94 1.69 -11.12
C LEU A 54 -6.45 1.42 -11.23
N ILE A 55 -7.22 2.39 -11.72
CA ILE A 55 -8.68 2.28 -11.90
C ILE A 55 -9.07 1.17 -12.87
N GLU A 56 -8.22 0.87 -13.85
CA GLU A 56 -8.45 -0.22 -14.82
C GLU A 56 -8.61 -1.58 -14.12
N PHE A 57 -7.95 -1.77 -12.97
CA PHE A 57 -7.99 -3.02 -12.20
C PHE A 57 -8.93 -2.99 -11.01
N LEU A 58 -9.19 -1.80 -10.46
CA LEU A 58 -10.00 -1.60 -9.27
C LEU A 58 -11.33 -0.88 -9.60
N PRO A 59 -12.25 -1.53 -10.35
CA PRO A 59 -13.54 -0.96 -10.61
C PRO A 59 -14.40 -1.11 -9.36
N THR A 60 -14.41 -0.06 -8.53
CA THR A 60 -15.42 0.10 -7.50
C THR A 60 -16.23 1.35 -7.79
N GLU A 61 -17.43 1.13 -8.33
CA GLU A 61 -18.48 2.14 -8.42
C GLU A 61 -18.80 2.73 -7.04
N TYR A 62 -18.53 1.96 -5.97
CA TYR A 62 -18.77 2.32 -4.59
C TYR A 62 -17.76 1.69 -3.63
N TRP A 63 -17.66 2.27 -2.44
CA TRP A 63 -17.00 1.68 -1.27
C TRP A 63 -18.02 1.26 -0.22
N SER A 64 -17.68 0.26 0.58
CA SER A 64 -18.47 -0.17 1.73
C SER A 64 -17.52 -0.71 2.78
N TRP A 65 -17.75 -0.29 4.02
CA TRP A 65 -17.06 -0.78 5.22
C TRP A 65 -18.12 -1.33 6.16
N ASP A 66 -17.81 -2.38 6.92
CA ASP A 66 -18.68 -2.87 8.02
C ASP A 66 -20.13 -3.21 7.63
N GLY A 67 -20.38 -3.57 6.37
CA GLY A 67 -21.76 -3.77 5.89
C GLY A 67 -22.60 -2.48 5.85
N THR A 68 -21.97 -1.30 5.96
CA THR A 68 -22.62 -0.01 5.71
C THR A 68 -23.11 0.06 4.26
N LYS A 69 -24.14 0.88 4.03
CA LYS A 69 -24.62 1.15 2.66
C LYS A 69 -23.48 1.68 1.81
N LYS A 70 -23.47 1.25 0.56
CA LYS A 70 -22.56 1.70 -0.50
C LYS A 70 -22.39 3.23 -0.47
N ILE A 71 -21.14 3.67 -0.58
CA ILE A 71 -20.72 5.06 -0.68
C ILE A 71 -20.19 5.26 -2.09
N TYR A 72 -20.84 6.10 -2.88
CA TYR A 72 -20.44 6.47 -4.24
C TYR A 72 -19.68 7.81 -4.24
N LEU A 73 -19.04 8.15 -5.35
CA LEU A 73 -18.40 9.47 -5.51
C LEU A 73 -19.39 10.63 -5.30
N ASP A 74 -20.63 10.49 -5.77
CA ASP A 74 -21.68 11.49 -5.61
C ASP A 74 -22.11 11.68 -4.16
N ASP A 75 -22.02 10.63 -3.34
CA ASP A 75 -22.30 10.74 -1.91
C ASP A 75 -21.25 11.58 -1.20
N ILE A 76 -19.98 11.44 -1.59
CA ILE A 76 -18.87 12.24 -1.08
C ILE A 76 -19.09 13.70 -1.48
N SER A 77 -19.40 13.95 -2.76
CA SER A 77 -19.70 15.30 -3.27
C SER A 77 -20.87 15.94 -2.52
N ALA A 78 -21.96 15.20 -2.31
CA ALA A 78 -23.12 15.69 -1.58
C ALA A 78 -22.81 15.96 -0.10
N ALA A 79 -21.96 15.15 0.54
CA ALA A 79 -21.54 15.37 1.92
C ALA A 79 -20.65 16.62 2.07
N ILE A 80 -19.74 16.86 1.13
CA ILE A 80 -18.93 18.09 1.08
C ILE A 80 -19.85 19.31 0.93
N GLN A 81 -20.83 19.27 0.02
CA GLN A 81 -21.82 20.35 -0.15
C GLN A 81 -22.64 20.62 1.12
N LYS A 82 -22.93 19.57 1.89
CA LYS A 82 -23.64 19.67 3.17
C LYS A 82 -22.73 20.01 4.36
N ALA A 83 -21.44 20.29 4.11
CA ALA A 83 -20.45 20.56 5.14
C ALA A 83 -20.40 19.48 6.23
N LEU A 84 -20.47 18.20 5.82
CA LEU A 84 -20.26 17.10 6.75
C LEU A 84 -18.86 17.23 7.38
N PRO A 85 -18.74 17.16 8.72
CA PRO A 85 -17.43 17.28 9.38
C PRO A 85 -16.45 16.21 8.92
N GLU A 86 -15.20 16.60 8.76
CA GLU A 86 -14.11 15.66 8.52
C GLU A 86 -13.75 14.89 9.81
N ILE A 87 -13.18 13.70 9.64
CA ILE A 87 -12.77 12.85 10.76
C ILE A 87 -11.31 12.45 10.57
N SER A 88 -10.46 12.91 11.48
CA SER A 88 -9.02 12.60 11.50
C SER A 88 -8.70 11.24 12.12
N SER A 89 -9.61 10.70 12.95
CA SER A 89 -9.40 9.46 13.67
C SER A 89 -9.13 8.29 12.71
N PRO A 90 -8.07 7.49 12.95
CA PRO A 90 -7.76 6.35 12.12
C PRO A 90 -8.86 5.29 12.20
N TYR A 91 -9.00 4.51 11.13
CA TYR A 91 -9.88 3.36 11.06
C TYR A 91 -9.04 2.12 10.79
N GLY A 92 -9.41 1.00 11.41
CA GLY A 92 -8.80 -0.28 11.12
C GLY A 92 -9.15 -0.79 9.72
N ASP A 93 -8.28 -1.62 9.14
CA ASP A 93 -8.54 -2.36 7.91
C ASP A 93 -8.44 -3.88 8.17
N THR A 94 -8.81 -4.66 7.17
CA THR A 94 -9.06 -6.11 7.26
C THR A 94 -7.87 -6.97 7.69
N TRP A 95 -6.62 -6.47 7.60
CA TRP A 95 -5.43 -7.31 7.85
C TRP A 95 -4.55 -6.81 8.99
N LYS A 96 -3.89 -5.67 8.82
CA LYS A 96 -2.85 -5.17 9.73
C LYS A 96 -3.40 -4.47 10.97
N TYR A 97 -4.58 -3.87 10.83
CA TYR A 97 -5.24 -3.09 11.88
C TYR A 97 -6.69 -3.53 11.99
N PRO A 98 -7.00 -4.71 12.56
CA PRO A 98 -8.36 -5.24 12.55
C PRO A 98 -9.37 -4.22 13.08
N VAL A 99 -10.54 -4.19 12.44
CA VAL A 99 -11.67 -3.35 12.86
C VAL A 99 -12.07 -3.72 14.28
N THR A 100 -11.89 -2.80 15.22
CA THR A 100 -12.29 -2.98 16.62
C THR A 100 -13.71 -2.51 16.89
N GLU A 101 -14.23 -1.57 16.09
CA GLU A 101 -15.57 -0.98 16.26
C GLU A 101 -16.16 -0.60 14.90
N HIS A 102 -17.39 -1.04 14.62
CA HIS A 102 -18.11 -0.62 13.43
C HIS A 102 -18.43 0.87 13.46
N LYS A 103 -18.27 1.54 12.32
CA LYS A 103 -18.57 2.98 12.19
C LYS A 103 -19.75 3.22 11.24
N SER A 104 -20.38 4.39 11.39
CA SER A 104 -21.50 4.77 10.53
C SER A 104 -21.01 5.12 9.12
N ARG A 105 -21.93 5.13 8.17
CA ARG A 105 -21.66 5.59 6.82
C ARG A 105 -21.15 7.04 6.79
N GLU A 106 -21.77 7.92 7.56
CA GLU A 106 -21.37 9.32 7.70
C GLU A 106 -19.96 9.44 8.27
N TRP A 107 -19.59 8.56 9.20
CA TRP A 107 -18.24 8.52 9.75
C TRP A 107 -17.21 8.18 8.67
N HIS A 108 -17.45 7.15 7.86
CA HIS A 108 -16.54 6.79 6.76
C HIS A 108 -16.44 7.91 5.72
N ILE A 109 -17.54 8.58 5.40
CA ILE A 109 -17.51 9.74 4.50
C ILE A 109 -16.71 10.89 5.12
N GLY A 110 -16.90 11.19 6.41
CA GLY A 110 -16.10 12.18 7.14
C GLY A 110 -14.60 11.84 7.12
N ARG A 111 -14.24 10.55 7.23
CA ARG A 111 -12.85 10.09 7.10
C ARG A 111 -12.29 10.29 5.69
N ILE A 112 -13.11 10.09 4.65
CA ILE A 112 -12.72 10.38 3.27
C ILE A 112 -12.52 11.89 3.06
N ILE A 113 -13.44 12.71 3.59
CA ILE A 113 -13.35 14.19 3.49
C ILE A 113 -12.06 14.70 4.14
N TYR A 114 -11.64 14.11 5.27
CA TYR A 114 -10.35 14.44 5.88
C TYR A 114 -9.20 14.32 4.86
N PHE A 115 -9.05 13.18 4.20
CA PHE A 115 -7.99 13.02 3.20
C PHE A 115 -8.17 13.89 1.95
N ILE A 116 -9.39 14.26 1.59
CA ILE A 116 -9.64 15.23 0.51
C ILE A 116 -9.11 16.62 0.89
N ASN A 117 -9.27 17.03 2.15
CA ASN A 117 -8.80 18.31 2.67
C ASN A 117 -7.30 18.31 3.00
N HIS A 118 -6.73 17.14 3.30
CA HIS A 118 -5.31 16.92 3.63
C HIS A 118 -4.67 15.93 2.64
N PRO A 119 -4.52 16.29 1.35
CA PRO A 119 -4.08 15.37 0.30
C PRO A 119 -2.64 14.86 0.47
N ASP A 120 -1.80 15.57 1.23
CA ASP A 120 -0.46 15.14 1.63
C ASP A 120 -0.45 13.93 2.59
N GLU A 121 -1.59 13.65 3.22
CA GLU A 121 -1.80 12.43 4.02
C GLU A 121 -2.28 11.24 3.21
N ILE A 122 -2.50 11.40 1.89
CA ILE A 122 -2.77 10.29 0.97
C ILE A 122 -1.44 9.61 0.62
N LYS A 123 -0.93 8.84 1.58
CA LYS A 123 0.32 8.08 1.50
C LYS A 123 0.16 6.73 2.16
N ASP A 124 1.17 5.86 1.99
CA ASP A 124 1.23 4.54 2.62
C ASP A 124 0.00 3.66 2.31
N ILE A 125 -0.60 3.79 1.11
CA ILE A 125 -1.61 2.85 0.64
C ILE A 125 -0.90 1.55 0.31
N GLU A 126 -1.28 0.44 0.94
CA GLU A 126 -0.66 -0.87 0.69
C GLU A 126 -1.41 -1.56 -0.46
N ILE A 127 -0.69 -1.87 -1.53
CA ILE A 127 -1.21 -2.52 -2.72
C ILE A 127 -0.41 -3.81 -2.92
N ASP A 128 -1.10 -4.91 -3.20
CA ASP A 128 -0.48 -6.18 -3.57
C ASP A 128 -1.22 -6.75 -4.77
N ASN A 129 -0.85 -7.93 -5.23
CA ASN A 129 -1.58 -8.69 -6.22
C ASN A 129 -2.46 -9.77 -5.57
N GLU A 130 -3.62 -10.02 -6.16
CA GLU A 130 -4.48 -11.13 -5.77
C GLU A 130 -3.72 -12.46 -5.94
N CYS A 131 -3.76 -13.30 -4.90
CA CYS A 131 -3.16 -14.64 -4.93
C CYS A 131 -4.25 -15.70 -4.99
N ASN A 132 -4.11 -16.67 -5.89
CA ASN A 132 -5.03 -17.80 -6.01
C ASN A 132 -4.26 -19.09 -6.31
N GLY A 133 -4.49 -20.14 -5.50
CA GLY A 133 -3.92 -21.46 -5.74
C GLY A 133 -2.38 -21.52 -5.71
N GLY A 134 -1.73 -20.60 -4.99
CA GLY A 134 -0.27 -20.48 -4.95
C GLY A 134 0.35 -19.63 -6.05
N TYR A 135 -0.46 -19.05 -6.93
CA TYR A 135 -0.02 -18.14 -7.98
C TYR A 135 -0.39 -16.69 -7.68
N ILE A 136 0.42 -15.76 -8.18
CA ILE A 136 0.20 -14.32 -8.11
C ILE A 136 -0.44 -13.85 -9.42
N LEU A 137 -1.67 -13.36 -9.33
CA LEU A 137 -2.44 -12.90 -10.49
C LEU A 137 -1.99 -11.50 -10.93
N PRO A 138 -2.14 -11.13 -12.22
CA PRO A 138 -1.90 -9.77 -12.72
C PRO A 138 -3.01 -8.79 -12.31
N ARG A 139 -3.50 -8.89 -11.06
CA ARG A 139 -4.62 -8.11 -10.55
C ARG A 139 -4.23 -7.45 -9.25
N PRO A 140 -3.91 -6.14 -9.24
CA PRO A 140 -3.64 -5.44 -8.00
C PRO A 140 -4.91 -5.35 -7.15
N ILE A 141 -4.72 -5.37 -5.83
CA ILE A 141 -5.72 -5.21 -4.78
C ILE A 141 -5.20 -4.21 -3.75
N ILE A 142 -6.09 -3.46 -3.12
CA ILE A 142 -5.73 -2.63 -1.98
C ILE A 142 -5.84 -3.51 -0.72
N VAL A 143 -4.71 -3.66 -0.05
CA VAL A 143 -4.58 -4.40 1.22
C VAL A 143 -4.90 -3.49 2.40
N ASP A 144 -4.45 -2.23 2.33
CA ASP A 144 -4.73 -1.21 3.33
C ASP A 144 -4.85 0.18 2.69
N GLY A 145 -5.73 1.01 3.26
CA GLY A 145 -5.88 2.41 2.87
C GLY A 145 -7.05 2.69 1.96
N TRP A 146 -8.14 1.92 2.07
CA TRP A 146 -9.35 2.14 1.28
C TRP A 146 -9.93 3.56 1.39
N HIS A 147 -9.93 4.20 2.58
CA HIS A 147 -10.39 5.59 2.72
C HIS A 147 -9.49 6.58 1.95
N ARG A 148 -8.17 6.37 1.98
CA ARG A 148 -7.18 7.18 1.25
C ARG A 148 -7.37 7.02 -0.26
N TYR A 149 -7.58 5.78 -0.72
CA TYR A 149 -7.88 5.52 -2.13
C TYR A 149 -9.21 6.13 -2.57
N ALA A 150 -10.26 6.07 -1.76
CA ALA A 150 -11.55 6.69 -2.08
C ALA A 150 -11.42 8.22 -2.22
N ALA A 151 -10.67 8.86 -1.33
CA ALA A 151 -10.32 10.28 -1.43
C ALA A 151 -9.50 10.59 -2.70
N ALA A 152 -8.49 9.79 -3.00
CA ALA A 152 -7.68 9.92 -4.20
C ALA A 152 -8.54 9.80 -5.49
N ARG A 153 -9.48 8.87 -5.51
CA ARG A 153 -10.43 8.66 -6.62
C ARG A 153 -11.35 9.87 -6.82
N TRP A 154 -11.81 10.46 -5.73
CA TRP A 154 -12.59 11.70 -5.80
C TRP A 154 -11.74 12.87 -6.29
N LEU A 155 -10.54 13.08 -5.74
CA LEU A 155 -9.63 14.15 -6.21
C LEU A 155 -9.25 13.99 -7.68
N TYR A 156 -9.04 12.75 -8.14
CA TYR A 156 -8.81 12.43 -9.55
C TYR A 156 -10.01 12.80 -10.43
N SER A 157 -11.25 12.50 -10.01
CA SER A 157 -12.44 12.88 -10.77
C SER A 157 -12.62 14.40 -10.88
N GLN A 158 -12.05 15.16 -9.94
CA GLN A 158 -12.00 16.62 -9.97
C GLN A 158 -10.78 17.18 -10.73
N GLY A 159 -9.91 16.32 -11.30
CA GLY A 159 -8.68 16.73 -11.98
C GLY A 159 -7.59 17.29 -11.04
N LYS A 160 -7.69 17.04 -9.72
CA LYS A 160 -6.80 17.61 -8.70
C LYS A 160 -5.63 16.72 -8.31
N LEU A 161 -5.74 15.40 -8.54
CA LEU A 161 -4.70 14.43 -8.19
C LEU A 161 -4.61 13.38 -9.30
N ILE A 162 -3.41 13.12 -9.80
CA ILE A 162 -3.17 12.15 -10.89
C ILE A 162 -2.32 10.95 -10.48
N LYS A 163 -1.59 11.07 -9.37
CA LYS A 163 -0.67 10.06 -8.86
C LYS A 163 -0.88 9.90 -7.36
N ILE A 164 -0.62 8.71 -6.85
CA ILE A 164 -0.61 8.42 -5.42
C ILE A 164 0.69 7.75 -5.02
N HIS A 165 1.06 7.96 -3.77
CA HIS A 165 2.10 7.23 -3.10
C HIS A 165 1.55 5.94 -2.49
N CYS A 166 2.21 4.81 -2.71
CA CYS A 166 1.82 3.51 -2.20
C CYS A 166 3.02 2.69 -1.74
N LYS A 167 2.76 1.57 -1.09
CA LYS A 167 3.71 0.48 -0.89
C LYS A 167 3.22 -0.68 -1.73
N TYR A 168 3.97 -1.02 -2.77
CA TYR A 168 3.56 -2.06 -3.72
C TYR A 168 4.27 -3.38 -3.43
N GLY A 169 3.49 -4.41 -3.15
CA GLY A 169 3.90 -5.81 -3.11
C GLY A 169 3.46 -6.56 -4.36
N GLY A 170 4.10 -7.70 -4.63
CA GLY A 170 3.70 -8.60 -5.70
C GLY A 170 4.52 -8.40 -6.98
N ARG A 171 3.82 -8.31 -8.11
CA ARG A 171 4.42 -8.39 -9.45
C ARG A 171 4.98 -7.07 -9.95
N ILE A 172 6.28 -7.09 -10.28
CA ILE A 172 7.01 -5.92 -10.77
C ILE A 172 6.51 -5.44 -12.13
N ASP A 173 6.11 -6.34 -13.04
CA ASP A 173 5.61 -5.92 -14.36
C ASP A 173 4.28 -5.15 -14.26
N ILE A 174 3.43 -5.50 -13.28
CA ILE A 174 2.22 -4.73 -12.95
C ILE A 174 2.60 -3.38 -12.31
N LEU A 175 3.56 -3.36 -11.39
CA LEU A 175 4.05 -2.10 -10.82
C LEU A 175 4.57 -1.15 -11.90
N GLU A 176 5.39 -1.64 -12.82
CA GLU A 176 5.92 -0.84 -13.93
C GLU A 176 4.81 -0.32 -14.84
N TYR A 177 3.77 -1.13 -15.07
CA TYR A 177 2.56 -0.67 -15.75
C TYR A 177 1.89 0.45 -14.96
N LEU A 178 1.61 0.28 -13.67
CA LEU A 178 0.96 1.28 -12.83
C LEU A 178 1.78 2.58 -12.72
N GLN A 179 3.10 2.51 -12.77
CA GLN A 179 4.01 3.67 -12.77
C GLN A 179 4.03 4.40 -14.13
N GLY A 180 3.59 3.73 -15.20
CA GLY A 180 3.68 4.23 -16.58
C GLY A 180 5.03 4.06 -17.24
N LYS A 181 5.85 3.14 -16.73
CA LYS A 181 7.14 2.78 -17.36
C LYS A 181 6.93 1.89 -18.59
N THR A 182 5.86 1.09 -18.60
CA THR A 182 5.45 0.22 -19.72
C THR A 182 3.96 0.38 -19.99
N ASN A 183 3.50 0.07 -21.20
CA ASN A 183 2.08 0.02 -21.57
C ASN A 183 1.54 -1.42 -21.68
N SER A 184 2.34 -2.40 -21.26
CA SER A 184 1.98 -3.82 -21.31
C SER A 184 2.54 -4.56 -20.10
N PHE A 185 1.81 -5.60 -19.67
CA PHE A 185 2.21 -6.53 -18.61
C PHE A 185 1.82 -7.95 -19.01
N ASN A 186 2.35 -8.97 -18.34
CA ASN A 186 2.02 -10.35 -18.63
C ASN A 186 0.68 -10.73 -17.97
N TYR A 187 -0.28 -11.23 -18.75
CA TYR A 187 -1.59 -11.66 -18.26
C TYR A 187 -1.59 -13.05 -17.59
N GLU A 188 -0.51 -13.81 -17.71
CA GLU A 188 -0.37 -15.11 -17.07
C GLU A 188 -0.06 -14.96 -15.58
N SER A 189 -0.61 -15.84 -14.76
CA SER A 189 -0.27 -15.92 -13.33
C SER A 189 1.15 -16.49 -13.13
N VAL A 190 1.87 -16.00 -12.11
CA VAL A 190 3.25 -16.43 -11.80
C VAL A 190 3.36 -17.17 -10.48
#